data_AF-A0A0U5B3N5-F1
#
_entry.id   AF-A0A0U5B3N5-F1
#
_cell.length_a   1.000
_cell.length_b   1.000
_cell.length_c   1.000
_cell.angle_alpha   90.00
_cell.angle_beta   90.00
_cell.angle_gamma   90.00
#
_symmetry.space_group_name_H-M   'P 1'
#
loop_
_entity.id
_entity.type
_entity.pdbx_description
1 polymer ?
#
loop_
_entity_poly.entity_id
_entity_poly.type
_entity_poly.pdbx_seq_one_letter_code
_entity_poly.pdbx_strand_id
1 'polypeptide(L)'
;MQEKDMILTLKDWIKSFWELQEDDIRFFLEDFKELMRDPKALLDELKFRMKRRRAFYNIFKHLSWRDLPVKELDWVQQKMDELLARESLITETVNKILNIMSEVFFDDELEEIKKAKKILEEDRIIYH
;
A
#
# COMPACT_ATOMS: atom_id res chain seq x y z
N MET A 1 17.49 -20.33 -20.05
CA MET A 1 17.31 -18.92 -19.65
C MET A 1 17.67 -18.86 -18.17
N GLN A 2 18.80 -18.26 -17.82
CA GLN A 2 19.17 -18.10 -16.41
C GLN A 2 18.25 -17.03 -15.83
N GLU A 3 17.35 -17.43 -14.93
CA GLU A 3 16.73 -16.51 -13.98
C GLU A 3 17.89 -15.87 -13.21
N LYS A 4 18.17 -14.60 -13.51
CA LYS A 4 18.97 -13.79 -12.60
C LYS A 4 18.13 -13.71 -11.35
N ASP A 5 18.58 -14.37 -10.29
CA ASP A 5 18.20 -14.03 -8.92
C ASP A 5 18.41 -12.51 -8.80
N MET A 6 17.34 -11.73 -8.98
CA MET A 6 17.40 -10.29 -8.82
C MET A 6 17.67 -10.08 -7.33
N ILE A 7 18.92 -9.79 -7.00
CA ILE A 7 19.28 -9.26 -5.69
C ILE A 7 18.49 -7.97 -5.56
N LEU A 8 17.38 -8.01 -4.82
CA LEU A 8 16.54 -6.85 -4.60
C LEU A 8 17.28 -5.94 -3.63
N THR A 9 17.81 -4.82 -4.13
CA THR A 9 18.45 -3.81 -3.27
C THR A 9 17.41 -2.88 -2.65
N LEU A 10 17.79 -2.11 -1.62
CA LEU A 10 16.90 -1.07 -1.07
C LEU A 10 16.48 -0.06 -2.14
N LYS A 11 17.34 0.25 -3.11
CA LYS A 11 17.01 1.19 -4.20
C LYS A 11 16.00 0.61 -5.17
N ASP A 12 16.13 -0.67 -5.49
CA ASP A 12 15.16 -1.35 -6.35
C ASP A 12 13.81 -1.43 -5.65
N TRP A 13 13.81 -1.74 -4.36
CA TRP A 13 12.60 -1.71 -3.55
C TRP A 13 11.96 -0.31 -3.50
N ILE A 14 12.75 0.75 -3.25
CA ILE A 14 12.25 2.13 -3.24
C ILE A 14 11.57 2.48 -4.56
N LYS A 15 12.20 2.15 -5.70
CA LYS A 15 11.66 2.44 -7.03
C LYS A 15 10.37 1.66 -7.29
N SER A 16 10.38 0.36 -7.03
CA SER A 16 9.20 -0.48 -7.26
C SER A 16 8.04 -0.13 -6.32
N PHE A 17 8.33 0.26 -5.07
CA PHE A 17 7.29 0.70 -4.15
C PHE A 17 6.74 2.07 -4.52
N TRP A 18 7.59 2.96 -5.03
CA TRP A 18 7.16 4.24 -5.59
C TRP A 18 6.20 4.07 -6.77
N GLU A 19 6.52 3.18 -7.71
CA GLU A 19 5.65 2.87 -8.85
C GLU A 19 4.31 2.26 -8.39
N LEU A 20 4.32 1.40 -7.37
CA LEU A 20 3.10 0.89 -6.75
C LEU A 20 2.23 2.03 -6.20
N GLN A 21 2.83 2.99 -5.48
CA GLN A 21 2.09 4.12 -4.95
C GLN A 21 1.55 5.05 -6.04
N GLU A 22 2.28 5.22 -7.15
CA GLU A 22 1.77 5.97 -8.30
C GLU A 22 0.57 5.30 -8.95
N ASP A 23 0.59 3.96 -9.07
CA ASP A 23 -0.55 3.15 -9.52
C ASP A 23 -1.75 3.30 -8.56
N ASP A 24 -1.52 3.33 -7.25
CA ASP A 24 -2.56 3.58 -6.24
C ASP A 24 -3.15 4.98 -6.34
N ILE A 25 -2.31 6.00 -6.50
CA ILE A 25 -2.77 7.38 -6.67
C ILE A 25 -3.61 7.50 -7.95
N ARG A 26 -3.15 6.89 -9.06
CA ARG A 26 -3.91 6.90 -10.33
C ARG A 26 -5.28 6.25 -10.16
N PHE A 27 -5.33 5.10 -9.49
CA PHE A 27 -6.59 4.44 -9.16
C PHE A 27 -7.57 5.36 -8.42
N PHE A 28 -7.11 6.09 -7.40
CA PHE A 28 -7.99 7.01 -6.66
C PHE A 28 -8.45 8.20 -7.50
N LEU A 29 -7.65 8.65 -8.47
CA LEU A 29 -7.96 9.80 -9.31
C LEU A 29 -8.85 9.44 -10.52
N GLU A 30 -8.65 8.27 -11.12
CA GLU A 30 -9.22 7.90 -12.41
C GLU A 30 -10.30 6.81 -12.26
N ASP A 31 -9.97 5.68 -11.64
CA ASP A 31 -10.81 4.47 -11.66
C ASP A 31 -11.84 4.43 -10.52
N PHE A 32 -11.53 5.07 -9.39
CA PHE A 32 -12.31 4.97 -8.15
C PHE A 32 -13.78 5.35 -8.35
N LYS A 33 -14.04 6.40 -9.13
CA LYS A 33 -15.41 6.90 -9.37
C LYS A 33 -16.28 5.89 -10.12
N GLU A 34 -15.68 5.11 -11.02
CA GLU A 34 -16.40 4.07 -11.76
C GLU A 34 -16.70 2.88 -10.84
N LEU A 35 -15.69 2.44 -10.08
CA LEU A 35 -15.82 1.33 -9.13
C LEU A 35 -16.75 1.61 -7.96
N MET A 36 -16.95 2.87 -7.56
CA MET A 36 -17.96 3.25 -6.55
C MET A 36 -19.40 2.84 -6.92
N ARG A 37 -19.67 2.53 -8.19
CA ARG A 37 -20.98 2.00 -8.64
C ARG A 37 -21.13 0.50 -8.38
N ASP A 38 -20.03 -0.21 -8.13
CA ASP A 38 -19.98 -1.62 -7.77
C ASP A 38 -19.19 -1.78 -6.46
N PRO A 39 -19.87 -1.70 -5.31
CA PRO A 39 -19.23 -1.71 -3.99
C PRO A 39 -18.40 -2.96 -3.72
N LYS A 40 -18.83 -4.11 -4.25
CA LYS A 40 -18.13 -5.37 -4.09
C LYS A 40 -16.84 -5.37 -4.90
N ALA A 41 -16.89 -4.96 -6.17
CA ALA A 41 -15.69 -4.82 -6.99
C ALA A 41 -14.71 -3.81 -6.41
N LEU A 42 -15.20 -2.68 -5.87
CA LEU A 42 -14.38 -1.71 -5.16
C LEU A 42 -13.70 -2.33 -3.93
N LEU A 43 -14.44 -3.08 -3.11
CA LEU A 43 -13.88 -3.71 -1.91
C LEU A 43 -12.79 -4.73 -2.28
N ASP A 44 -13.01 -5.54 -3.31
CA ASP A 44 -12.04 -6.53 -3.78
C ASP A 44 -10.77 -5.87 -4.34
N GLU A 45 -10.92 -4.76 -5.07
CA GLU A 45 -9.78 -3.98 -5.57
C GLU A 45 -8.98 -3.33 -4.43
N LEU A 46 -9.66 -2.75 -3.44
CA LEU A 46 -9.00 -2.22 -2.24
C LEU A 46 -8.24 -3.32 -1.50
N LYS A 47 -8.86 -4.48 -1.25
CA LYS A 47 -8.20 -5.65 -0.63
C LYS A 47 -6.97 -6.09 -1.43
N PHE A 48 -7.06 -6.15 -2.75
CA PHE A 48 -5.95 -6.51 -3.64
C PHE A 48 -4.78 -5.54 -3.50
N ARG A 49 -5.04 -4.23 -3.52
CA ARG A 49 -4.02 -3.19 -3.35
C ARG A 49 -3.36 -3.24 -1.97
N MET A 50 -4.13 -3.44 -0.89
CA MET A 50 -3.54 -3.60 0.45
C MET A 50 -2.64 -4.84 0.53
N LYS A 51 -3.04 -5.95 -0.10
CA LYS A 51 -2.23 -7.17 -0.15
C LYS A 51 -0.90 -6.95 -0.87
N ARG A 52 -0.92 -6.22 -1.99
CA ARG A 52 0.31 -5.84 -2.71
C ARG A 52 1.24 -5.00 -1.83
N ARG A 53 0.72 -3.95 -1.17
CA ARG A 53 1.50 -3.15 -0.20
C ARG A 53 2.13 -4.00 0.89
N ARG A 54 1.36 -4.92 1.50
CA ARG A 54 1.87 -5.83 2.54
C ARG A 54 3.05 -6.68 2.05
N ALA A 55 3.01 -7.12 0.80
CA ALA A 55 4.14 -7.85 0.21
C ALA A 55 5.41 -7.00 0.16
N PHE A 56 5.30 -5.72 -0.21
CA PHE A 56 6.43 -4.79 -0.20
C PHE A 56 7.00 -4.57 1.21
N TYR A 57 6.15 -4.41 2.23
CA TYR A 57 6.63 -4.29 3.62
C TYR A 57 7.37 -5.54 4.11
N ASN A 58 6.88 -6.72 3.74
CA ASN A 58 7.56 -7.96 4.11
C ASN A 58 8.94 -8.06 3.47
N ILE A 59 9.06 -7.64 2.21
CA ILE A 59 10.35 -7.58 1.53
C ILE A 59 11.29 -6.58 2.21
N PHE A 60 10.80 -5.38 2.53
CA PHE A 60 11.59 -4.31 3.16
C PHE A 60 12.29 -4.75 4.45
N LYS A 61 11.61 -5.56 5.29
CA LYS A 61 12.17 -6.10 6.55
C LYS A 61 13.45 -6.91 6.36
N HIS A 62 13.70 -7.41 5.15
CA HIS A 62 14.87 -8.22 4.82
C HIS A 62 15.97 -7.43 4.11
N LEU A 63 15.78 -6.13 3.83
CA LEU A 63 16.74 -5.30 3.12
C LEU A 63 17.80 -4.73 4.07
N SER A 64 19.07 -4.89 3.69
CA SER A 64 20.21 -4.35 4.43
C SER A 64 20.44 -2.88 4.05
N TRP A 65 20.43 -2.02 5.07
CA TRP A 65 20.84 -0.62 4.95
C TRP A 65 22.37 -0.45 4.92
N ARG A 66 23.11 -1.49 5.36
CA ARG A 66 24.56 -1.41 5.61
C ARG A 66 25.41 -1.48 4.34
N ASP A 67 24.82 -1.90 3.23
CA ASP A 67 25.50 -2.07 1.95
C ASP A 67 25.36 -0.83 1.03
N LEU A 68 24.78 0.27 1.54
CA LEU A 68 24.59 1.49 0.78
C LEU A 68 25.85 2.36 0.76
N PRO A 69 26.32 2.80 -0.43
CA PRO A 69 27.38 3.80 -0.51
C PRO A 69 26.93 5.11 0.17
N VAL A 70 27.84 5.76 0.91
CA VAL A 70 27.55 7.00 1.66
C VAL A 70 26.89 8.07 0.80
N LYS A 71 27.32 8.22 -0.46
CA LYS A 71 26.77 9.16 -1.44
C LYS A 71 25.28 8.93 -1.78
N GLU A 72 24.73 7.77 -1.45
CA GLU A 72 23.36 7.38 -1.75
C GLU A 72 22.44 7.46 -0.52
N LEU A 73 23.00 7.61 0.68
CA LEU A 73 22.23 7.68 1.92
C LEU A 73 21.25 8.85 1.93
N ASP A 74 21.67 10.03 1.50
CA ASP A 74 20.80 11.21 1.47
C ASP A 74 19.61 11.01 0.53
N TRP A 75 19.85 10.44 -0.66
CA TRP A 75 18.79 10.14 -1.63
C TRP A 75 17.83 9.07 -1.08
N VAL A 76 18.38 8.01 -0.45
CA VAL A 76 17.58 6.96 0.16
C VAL A 76 16.71 7.52 1.28
N GLN A 77 17.28 8.32 2.17
CA GLN A 77 16.56 8.92 3.29
C GLN A 77 15.41 9.80 2.79
N GLN A 78 15.70 10.72 1.87
CA GLN A 78 14.67 11.58 1.28
C GLN A 78 13.55 10.75 0.64
N LYS A 79 13.90 9.71 -0.12
CA LYS A 79 12.90 8.86 -0.78
C LYS A 79 12.07 8.06 0.20
N MET A 80 12.67 7.58 1.27
CA MET A 80 11.95 6.88 2.34
C MET A 80 10.95 7.81 3.03
N ASP A 81 11.34 9.06 3.33
CA ASP A 81 10.44 10.05 3.92
C ASP A 81 9.26 10.37 2.99
N GLU A 82 9.52 10.54 1.69
CA GLU A 82 8.47 10.74 0.68
C GLU A 82 7.53 9.53 0.57
N LEU A 83 8.08 8.30 0.57
CA LEU A 83 7.29 7.06 0.54
C LEU A 83 6.39 6.93 1.77
N LEU A 84 6.89 7.26 2.97
CA LEU A 84 6.12 7.23 4.22
C LEU A 84 4.98 8.26 4.20
N ALA A 85 5.25 9.48 3.72
CA ALA A 85 4.23 10.50 3.58
C ALA A 85 3.10 10.05 2.63
N ARG A 86 3.46 9.44 1.50
CA ARG A 86 2.49 8.87 0.54
C ARG A 86 1.69 7.72 1.13
N GLU A 87 2.34 6.80 1.84
CA GLU A 87 1.64 5.70 2.52
C GLU A 87 0.62 6.19 3.55
N SER A 88 0.96 7.23 4.31
CA SER A 88 0.02 7.83 5.25
C SER A 88 -1.23 8.34 4.52
N LEU A 89 -1.03 9.10 3.44
CA LEU A 89 -2.14 9.66 2.65
C LEU A 89 -3.02 8.56 2.02
N ILE A 90 -2.40 7.53 1.46
CA ILE A 90 -3.14 6.42 0.86
C ILE A 90 -3.92 5.66 1.94
N THR A 91 -3.27 5.33 3.06
CA THR A 91 -3.92 4.63 4.18
C THR A 91 -5.10 5.41 4.73
N GLU A 92 -4.96 6.72 4.92
CA GLU A 92 -6.06 7.59 5.35
C GLU A 92 -7.21 7.61 4.34
N THR A 93 -6.88 7.64 3.05
CA THR A 93 -7.88 7.64 1.97
C THR A 93 -8.66 6.34 1.96
N VAL A 94 -7.98 5.19 2.01
CA VAL A 94 -8.62 3.88 2.10
C VAL A 94 -9.52 3.78 3.33
N ASN A 95 -9.04 4.21 4.50
CA ASN A 95 -9.83 4.18 5.72
C ASN A 95 -11.09 5.04 5.64
N LYS A 96 -11.00 6.23 5.04
CA LYS A 96 -12.18 7.08 4.80
C LYS A 96 -13.18 6.41 3.87
N ILE A 97 -12.71 5.79 2.78
CA ILE A 97 -13.57 5.04 1.86
C ILE A 97 -14.28 3.89 2.59
N LEU A 98 -13.54 3.08 3.34
CA LEU A 98 -14.13 1.96 4.09
C LEU A 98 -15.15 2.41 5.14
N ASN A 99 -14.89 3.55 5.80
CA ASN A 99 -15.87 4.13 6.73
C ASN A 99 -17.16 4.55 5.99
N ILE A 100 -17.04 5.25 4.86
CA ILE A 100 -18.21 5.64 4.04
C ILE A 100 -18.97 4.38 3.59
N MET A 101 -18.27 3.36 3.10
CA MET A 101 -18.91 2.10 2.69
C MET A 101 -19.64 1.44 3.87
N SER A 102 -19.06 1.46 5.06
CA SER A 102 -19.71 0.89 6.26
C SER A 102 -20.95 1.66 6.73
N GLU A 103 -21.09 2.93 6.37
CA GLU A 103 -22.25 3.76 6.69
C GLU A 103 -23.35 3.67 5.61
N VAL A 104 -22.99 3.36 4.37
CA VAL A 104 -23.89 3.39 3.20
C VAL A 104 -24.47 2.01 2.84
N PHE A 105 -23.76 0.91 3.10
CA PHE A 105 -24.22 -0.45 2.74
C PHE A 105 -24.80 -1.20 3.95
N PHE A 106 -26.11 -1.48 3.94
CA PHE A 106 -26.83 -2.14 5.03
C PHE A 106 -27.00 -3.66 4.80
N ASP A 107 -26.62 -4.38 5.86
CA ASP A 107 -27.06 -5.67 6.39
C ASP A 107 -26.45 -7.02 5.97
N ASP A 108 -25.84 -7.22 4.79
CA ASP A 108 -25.12 -8.50 4.51
C ASP A 108 -23.61 -8.36 4.23
N GLU A 109 -23.14 -7.19 3.77
CA GLU A 109 -21.72 -6.94 3.40
C GLU A 109 -20.87 -6.34 4.55
N LEU A 110 -21.51 -6.00 5.66
CA LEU A 110 -20.91 -5.30 6.80
C LEU A 110 -19.84 -6.13 7.54
N GLU A 111 -19.98 -7.45 7.57
CA GLU A 111 -19.01 -8.36 8.20
C GLU A 111 -17.68 -8.42 7.45
N GLU A 112 -17.71 -8.41 6.11
CA GLU A 112 -16.48 -8.37 5.31
C GLU A 112 -15.77 -7.03 5.45
N ILE A 113 -16.51 -5.92 5.51
CA ILE A 113 -15.96 -4.58 5.72
C ILE A 113 -15.36 -4.48 7.13
N LYS A 114 -16.03 -5.00 8.17
CA LYS A 114 -15.50 -5.06 9.54
C LYS A 114 -14.22 -5.91 9.62
N LYS A 115 -14.16 -7.05 8.94
CA LYS A 115 -12.94 -7.87 8.87
C LYS A 115 -11.80 -7.15 8.16
N ALA A 116 -12.07 -6.49 7.03
CA ALA A 116 -11.06 -5.72 6.30
C ALA A 116 -10.52 -4.55 7.14
N LYS A 117 -11.41 -3.83 7.85
CA LYS A 117 -11.04 -2.76 8.77
C LYS A 117 -10.17 -3.25 9.93
N LYS A 118 -10.53 -4.38 10.55
CA LYS A 118 -9.75 -4.98 11.64
C LYS A 118 -8.33 -5.37 11.18
N ILE A 119 -8.20 -5.95 9.99
CA ILE A 119 -6.89 -6.28 9.40
C ILE A 119 -6.04 -5.02 9.18
N LEU A 120 -6.65 -3.92 8.77
CA LEU A 120 -5.97 -2.64 8.56
C LEU A 120 -5.57 -1.96 9.88
N GLU A 121 -6.41 -2.06 10.90
CA GLU A 121 -6.11 -1.54 12.25
C GLU A 121 -5.01 -2.33 12.94
N GLU A 122 -4.98 -3.66 12.79
CA GLU A 122 -3.90 -4.53 13.28
C GLU A 122 -2.56 -4.24 12.55
N ASP A 123 -2.61 -3.88 11.27
CA ASP A 123 -1.42 -3.47 10.52
C ASP A 123 -0.87 -2.10 10.95
N ARG A 124 -1.67 -1.22 11.59
CA ARG A 124 -1.15 0.06 12.16
C ARG A 124 -0.11 -0.17 13.26
N ILE A 125 -0.10 -1.35 13.89
CA ILE A 125 0.80 -1.67 15.02
C ILE A 125 2.25 -1.90 14.55
N ILE A 126 2.53 -2.01 13.25
CA ILE A 126 3.90 -2.24 12.73
C ILE A 126 4.62 -0.94 12.32
N TYR A 127 4.04 0.24 12.59
CA TYR A 127 4.63 1.55 12.22
C TYR A 127 5.14 2.39 13.41
N HIS A 128 5.59 1.73 14.49
CA HIS A 128 6.32 2.38 15.57
C HIS A 128 7.73 1.80 15.71
#